data_AF-A0A1Q3QLE6-F1
#
_entry.id   AF-A0A1Q3QLE6-F1
#
_cell.length_a   1.000
_cell.length_b   1.000
_cell.length_c   1.000
_cell.angle_alpha   90.00
_cell.angle_beta   90.00
_cell.angle_gamma   90.00
#
_symmetry.space_group_name_H-M   'P 1'
#
loop_
_entity.id
_entity.type
_entity.pdbx_description
1 polymer ?
#
loop_
_entity_poly.entity_id
_entity_poly.type
_entity_poly.pdbx_seq_one_letter_code
_entity_poly.pdbx_strand_id
1 'polypeptide(L)'
;MKEALCHIAAENNVETTSDIYTIAYGSDVSKAITEYARQHRARLIVLGIEQSSILASHISTDIAYRIITESLCPVLTIAFASESPPILAAACL
;
A
#
# COMPACT_ATOMS: atom_id res chain seq x y z
N MET A 1 18.90 -2.41 -3.28
CA MET A 1 17.60 -3.06 -3.61
C MET A 1 17.12 -2.70 -5.02
N LYS A 2 17.20 -1.43 -5.45
CA LYS A 2 16.86 -1.01 -6.83
C LYS A 2 17.57 -1.81 -7.93
N GLU A 3 18.88 -2.01 -7.81
CA GLU A 3 19.68 -2.73 -8.81
C GLU A 3 19.23 -4.19 -9.01
N ALA A 4 18.92 -4.90 -7.92
CA ALA A 4 18.42 -6.26 -7.97
C ALA A 4 17.04 -6.33 -8.66
N LEU A 5 16.15 -5.36 -8.38
CA LEU A 5 14.84 -5.28 -9.02
C LEU A 5 14.97 -4.97 -10.52
N CYS A 6 15.84 -4.03 -10.90
CA CYS A 6 16.13 -3.72 -12.29
C CYS A 6 16.68 -4.94 -13.04
N HIS A 7 17.54 -5.73 -12.39
CA HIS A 7 18.08 -6.95 -12.99
C HIS A 7 16.99 -7.98 -13.27
N ILE A 8 16.11 -8.25 -12.30
CA ILE A 8 14.98 -9.17 -12.47
C ILE A 8 14.03 -8.67 -13.56
N ALA A 9 13.75 -7.37 -13.62
CA ALA A 9 12.88 -6.79 -14.64
C ALA A 9 13.47 -6.96 -16.05
N ALA A 10 14.78 -6.74 -16.21
CA ALA A 10 15.49 -6.95 -17.47
C ALA A 10 15.45 -8.42 -17.92
N GLU A 11 15.67 -9.36 -17.00
CA GLU A 11 15.59 -10.81 -17.28
C GLU A 11 14.20 -11.24 -17.74
N ASN A 12 13.14 -10.60 -17.23
CA ASN A 12 11.75 -10.96 -17.52
C ASN A 12 11.13 -10.12 -18.65
N ASN A 13 11.93 -9.33 -19.39
CA ASN A 13 11.46 -8.39 -20.43
C ASN A 13 10.32 -7.48 -19.94
N VAL A 14 10.37 -7.07 -18.67
CA VAL A 14 9.43 -6.11 -18.12
C VAL A 14 9.94 -4.72 -18.46
N GLU A 15 9.26 -4.01 -19.37
CA GLU A 15 9.51 -2.58 -19.56
C GLU A 15 9.19 -1.84 -18.26
N THR A 16 10.24 -1.50 -17.51
CA THR A 16 10.12 -0.54 -16.41
C THR A 16 9.90 0.82 -17.04
N THR A 17 8.63 1.19 -17.23
CA THR A 17 8.26 2.56 -17.58
C THR A 17 8.87 3.50 -16.53
N SER A 18 9.30 4.70 -16.94
CA SER A 18 9.80 5.75 -16.04
C SER A 18 8.98 5.79 -14.74
N ASP A 19 9.64 5.82 -13.58
CA ASP A 19 9.00 5.79 -12.27
C ASP A 19 7.98 6.95 -12.14
N ILE A 20 6.71 6.71 -12.51
CA ILE A 20 5.64 7.69 -12.36
C ILE A 20 5.21 7.66 -10.90
N TYR A 21 5.72 8.61 -10.13
CA TYR A 21 5.19 8.87 -8.80
C TYR A 21 4.15 9.99 -8.86
N THR A 22 3.08 9.85 -8.09
CA THR A 22 2.11 10.91 -7.85
C THR A 22 2.01 11.17 -6.36
N ILE A 23 1.87 12.44 -5.97
CA ILE A 23 1.64 12.83 -4.58
C ILE A 23 0.30 13.54 -4.55
N ALA A 24 -0.67 12.93 -3.86
CA ALA A 24 -1.98 13.52 -3.63
C ALA A 24 -2.06 14.10 -2.22
N TYR A 25 -2.72 15.25 -2.09
CA TYR A 25 -2.96 15.92 -0.81
C TYR A 25 -4.48 15.99 -0.56
N GLY A 26 -4.90 15.75 0.68
CA GLY A 26 -6.31 15.81 1.08
C GLY A 26 -6.58 15.11 2.39
N SER A 27 -7.79 15.28 2.93
CA SER A 27 -8.22 14.66 4.18
C SER A 27 -8.67 13.21 4.03
N ASP A 28 -8.99 12.76 2.81
CA ASP A 28 -9.45 11.40 2.52
C ASP A 28 -8.47 10.67 1.58
N VAL A 29 -7.44 10.07 2.19
CA VAL A 29 -6.34 9.37 1.50
C VAL A 29 -6.86 8.16 0.72
N SER A 30 -7.75 7.36 1.31
CA SER A 30 -8.32 6.17 0.65
C SER A 30 -9.11 6.56 -0.61
N LYS A 31 -9.89 7.63 -0.57
CA LYS A 31 -10.60 8.12 -1.75
C LYS A 31 -9.65 8.60 -2.85
N ALA A 32 -8.59 9.31 -2.48
CA ALA A 32 -7.59 9.77 -3.45
C ALA A 32 -6.93 8.59 -4.18
N ILE A 33 -6.56 7.53 -3.44
CA ILE A 33 -5.93 6.32 -4.00
C ILE A 33 -6.89 5.57 -4.92
N THR A 34 -8.12 5.29 -4.46
CA THR A 34 -9.12 4.54 -5.24
C THR A 34 -9.53 5.28 -6.51
N GLU A 35 -9.68 6.61 -6.44
CA GLU A 35 -9.98 7.44 -7.60
C GLU A 35 -8.82 7.49 -8.60
N TYR A 36 -7.57 7.60 -8.13
CA TYR A 36 -6.39 7.52 -8.99
C TYR A 36 -6.33 6.18 -9.72
N ALA A 37 -6.55 5.07 -9.01
CA ALA A 37 -6.60 3.73 -9.58
C ALA A 37 -7.71 3.63 -10.65
N ARG A 38 -8.89 4.20 -10.38
CA ARG A 38 -10.00 4.25 -11.34
C ARG A 38 -9.65 5.04 -12.60
N GLN A 39 -9.10 6.25 -12.45
CA GLN A 39 -8.74 7.14 -13.56
C GLN A 39 -7.71 6.50 -14.50
N HIS A 40 -6.76 5.75 -13.93
CA HIS A 40 -5.69 5.07 -14.68
C HIS A 40 -6.06 3.65 -15.09
N ARG A 41 -7.30 3.21 -14.83
CA ARG A 41 -7.78 1.83 -15.09
C ARG A 41 -6.82 0.78 -14.51
N ALA A 42 -6.32 1.02 -13.30
CA ALA A 42 -5.43 0.10 -12.62
C ALA A 42 -6.11 -1.26 -12.45
N ARG A 43 -5.39 -2.33 -12.81
CA ARG A 43 -5.89 -3.71 -12.72
C ARG A 43 -5.63 -4.35 -11.36
N LEU A 44 -4.76 -3.74 -10.56
CA LEU A 44 -4.34 -4.18 -9.24
C LEU A 44 -3.79 -2.97 -8.48
N ILE A 45 -4.12 -2.86 -7.20
CA ILE A 45 -3.43 -1.99 -6.25
C ILE A 45 -2.50 -2.87 -5.40
N VAL A 46 -1.23 -2.51 -5.31
CA VAL A 46 -0.30 -3.13 -4.36
C VAL A 46 -0.13 -2.19 -3.18
N LEU A 47 -0.53 -2.64 -1.99
CA LEU A 47 -0.54 -1.84 -0.78
C LEU A 47 0.44 -2.42 0.24
N GLY A 48 1.49 -1.67 0.57
CA GLY A 48 2.34 -1.98 1.72
C GLY A 48 1.70 -1.46 3.00
N ILE A 49 1.58 -2.31 4.02
CA ILE A 49 1.07 -1.92 5.35
C ILE A 49 1.95 -2.46 6.47
N GLU A 50 2.00 -1.70 7.56
CA GLU A 50 2.64 -2.15 8.78
C GLU A 50 1.80 -3.25 9.45
N GLN A 51 2.45 -4.22 10.09
CA GLN A 51 1.76 -5.31 10.80
C GLN A 51 0.83 -4.81 11.91
N SER A 52 1.18 -3.71 12.58
CA SER A 52 0.30 -3.06 13.56
C SER A 52 -1.01 -2.57 12.92
N SER A 53 -0.95 -2.06 11.69
CA SER A 53 -2.13 -1.65 10.91
C SER A 53 -2.99 -2.85 10.48
N ILE A 54 -2.40 -4.04 10.27
CA ILE A 54 -3.18 -5.27 10.00
C ILE A 54 -4.04 -5.65 11.19
N LEU A 55 -3.49 -5.58 12.39
CA LEU A 55 -4.23 -5.89 13.60
C LEU A 55 -5.37 -4.88 13.84
N ALA A 56 -5.17 -3.62 13.42
CA ALA A 56 -6.20 -2.57 13.42
C ALA A 56 -7.13 -2.61 12.19
N SER A 57 -6.88 -3.47 11.19
CA SER A 57 -7.58 -3.45 9.89
C SER A 57 -9.05 -3.83 9.97
N HIS A 58 -9.53 -4.32 11.11
CA HIS A 58 -10.96 -4.53 11.35
C HIS A 58 -11.70 -3.24 11.76
N ILE A 59 -11.01 -2.12 11.91
CA ILE A 59 -11.61 -0.81 12.26
C ILE A 59 -11.93 -0.05 10.96
N SER A 60 -13.19 0.38 10.80
CA SER A 60 -13.69 1.04 9.57
C SER A 60 -13.03 2.37 9.24
N THR A 61 -12.28 2.97 10.17
CA THR A 61 -11.56 4.24 9.99
C THR A 61 -10.13 4.06 9.48
N ASP A 62 -9.61 2.83 9.43
CA ASP A 62 -8.27 2.58 8.93
C ASP A 62 -8.19 2.79 7.40
N ILE A 63 -7.14 3.50 6.95
CA ILE A 63 -6.95 3.85 5.54
C ILE A 63 -6.84 2.59 4.67
N ALA A 64 -6.13 1.56 5.14
CA ALA A 64 -5.95 0.33 4.38
C ALA A 64 -7.27 -0.42 4.23
N TYR A 65 -8.05 -0.52 5.32
CA TYR A 65 -9.39 -1.13 5.27
C TYR A 65 -10.31 -0.43 4.26
N ARG A 66 -10.33 0.91 4.26
CA ARG A 66 -11.12 1.69 3.30
C ARG A 66 -10.64 1.50 1.87
N ILE A 67 -9.33 1.47 1.62
CA ILE A 67 -8.81 1.15 0.27
C ILE A 67 -9.27 -0.24 -0.16
N ILE A 68 -9.14 -1.25 0.70
CA ILE A 68 -9.52 -2.64 0.38
C ILE A 68 -11.02 -2.75 0.05
N THR A 69 -11.87 -2.08 0.83
CA THR A 69 -13.33 -2.19 0.71
C THR A 69 -13.94 -1.27 -0.35
N GLU A 70 -13.33 -0.11 -0.63
CA GLU A 70 -13.85 0.88 -1.58
C GLU A 70 -13.23 0.77 -2.99
N SER A 71 -12.18 -0.05 -3.18
CA SER A 71 -11.52 -0.20 -4.48
C SER A 71 -12.36 -0.97 -5.50
N LEU A 72 -12.35 -0.52 -6.76
CA LEU A 72 -13.00 -1.20 -7.88
C LEU A 72 -12.14 -2.30 -8.53
N CYS A 73 -10.86 -2.41 -8.14
CA CYS A 73 -9.94 -3.43 -8.61
C CYS A 73 -9.35 -4.23 -7.43
N PRO A 74 -8.80 -5.43 -7.68
CA PRO A 74 -8.16 -6.21 -6.64
C PRO A 74 -7.08 -5.43 -5.88
N VAL A 75 -6.95 -5.71 -4.59
CA VAL A 75 -5.91 -5.14 -3.73
C VAL A 75 -5.04 -6.29 -3.21
N LEU A 76 -3.73 -6.24 -3.51
CA LEU A 76 -2.72 -7.12 -2.95
C LEU A 76 -2.02 -6.39 -1.81
N THR A 77 -2.15 -6.93 -0.61
CA THR A 77 -1.57 -6.35 0.60
C THR A 77 -0.28 -7.06 0.98
N ILE A 78 0.78 -6.27 1.22
CA ILE A 78 2.08 -6.76 1.66
C ILE A 78 2.34 -6.22 3.07
N ALA A 79 2.40 -7.13 4.03
CA ALA A 79 2.65 -6.84 5.44
C ALA A 79 4.15 -6.74 5.72
N PHE A 80 4.58 -5.76 6.51
CA PHE A 80 5.94 -5.71 7.05
C PHE A 80 5.94 -5.38 8.54
N ALA A 81 6.84 -6.03 9.29
CA ALA A 81 7.09 -5.65 10.67
C ALA A 81 7.89 -4.36 10.66
N SER A 82 7.46 -3.35 11.41
CA SER A 82 8.37 -2.31 11.84
C SER A 82 9.15 -2.87 13.04
N GLU A 83 10.47 -2.71 13.08
CA GLU A 83 11.21 -2.90 14.33
C GLU A 83 10.86 -1.71 15.25
N SER A 84 9.74 -1.81 15.96
CA SER A 84 9.44 -0.88 17.05
C SER A 84 10.26 -1.28 18.28
N PRO A 85 11.09 -0.39 18.87
CA PRO A 85 11.83 -0.70 20.09
C PRO A 85 10.86 -1.06 21.24
N PRO A 86 11.25 -1.96 22.16
CA PRO A 86 10.35 -2.62 23.12
C PRO A 86 9.99 -1.71 24.31
N ILE A 87 9.32 -0.57 24.07
CA ILE A 87 8.95 0.36 25.15
C ILE A 87 7.45 0.68 25.20
N LEU A 88 6.67 0.28 24.20
CA LEU A 88 5.25 0.63 24.12
C LEU A 88 4.27 -0.56 24.01
N ALA A 89 4.69 -1.76 24.43
CA ALA A 89 3.81 -2.93 24.46
C ALA A 89 2.89 -2.99 25.71
N ALA A 90 3.05 -2.07 26.68
CA ALA A 90 2.42 -2.19 28.00
C ALA A 90 1.18 -1.32 28.25
N ALA A 91 0.68 -0.53 27.29
CA ALA A 91 -0.34 0.49 27.55
C ALA A 91 -1.77 0.19 27.08
N CYS A 92 -2.10 -1.06 26.72
CA CYS A 92 -3.44 -1.40 26.19
C CYS A 92 -4.22 -2.44 27.02
N LEU A 93 -4.14 -2.41 28.36
CA LEU A 93 -5.09 -3.12 29.24
C LEU A 93 -5.82 -2.14 30.15
#